data_AF-A0A383E6T5-F1
#
_entry.id   AF-A0A383E6T5-F1
#
_cell.length_a   1.000
_cell.length_b   1.000
_cell.length_c   1.000
_cell.angle_alpha   90.00
_cell.angle_beta   90.00
_cell.angle_gamma   90.00
#
_symmetry.space_group_name_H-M   'P 1'
#
loop_
_entity.id
_entity.type
_entity.pdbx_description
1 polymer ?
#
loop_
_entity_poly.entity_id
_entity_poly.type
_entity_poly.pdbx_seq_one_letter_code
_entity_poly.pdbx_strand_id
1 'polypeptide(L)'
;LITFDDTRHEQFMTQGYLRLGKVASAGQLRGLQQRIDDIMLGRVCYENIRLQLFDEETGELRRTMGNEVASLTYRRIDDLEQDPLFLGYMQHPVFEGIARRYVGEQVSVFRSMFMNKPAHWTQELAWHQDVGSGWGIDCDPIV
;
A
#
# COMPACT_ATOMS: atom_id res chain seq x y z
N LEU A 1 1.00 -23.10 1.88
CA LEU A 1 0.89 -21.67 2.24
C LEU A 1 2.29 -21.08 2.23
N ILE A 2 2.49 -19.85 1.73
CA ILE A 2 3.81 -19.21 1.78
C ILE A 2 4.10 -18.89 3.26
N THR A 3 5.25 -19.33 3.76
CA THR A 3 5.73 -19.09 5.12
C THR A 3 7.00 -18.24 5.08
N PHE A 4 7.26 -17.51 6.16
CA PHE A 4 8.50 -16.77 6.36
C PHE A 4 9.33 -17.52 7.40
N ASP A 5 10.28 -18.32 6.92
CA ASP A 5 11.19 -19.15 7.72
C ASP A 5 12.57 -18.47 7.90
N ASP A 6 13.47 -19.12 8.64
CA ASP A 6 14.79 -18.55 8.94
C ASP A 6 15.67 -18.39 7.70
N THR A 7 15.53 -19.25 6.68
CA THR A 7 16.25 -19.08 5.40
C THR A 7 15.81 -17.81 4.67
N ARG A 8 14.50 -17.53 4.62
CA ARG A 8 13.96 -16.29 4.06
C ARG A 8 14.36 -15.07 4.88
N HIS A 9 14.41 -15.22 6.20
CA HIS A 9 14.93 -14.19 7.10
C HIS A 9 16.39 -13.86 6.78
N GLU A 10 17.29 -14.85 6.72
CA GLU A 10 18.71 -14.64 6.41
C GLU A 10 18.90 -13.94 5.05
N GLN A 11 18.10 -14.31 4.05
CA GLN A 11 18.10 -13.63 2.75
C GLN A 11 17.70 -12.15 2.89
N PHE A 12 16.65 -11.84 3.66
CA PHE A 12 16.24 -10.47 3.92
C PHE A 12 17.32 -9.68 4.65
N MET A 13 17.93 -10.24 5.69
CA MET A 13 19.02 -9.58 6.44
C MET A 13 20.22 -9.27 5.53
N THR A 14 20.51 -10.16 4.57
CA THR A 14 21.64 -9.98 3.64
C THR A 14 21.33 -8.96 2.54
N GLN A 15 20.09 -8.89 2.05
CA GLN A 15 19.74 -8.13 0.84
C GLN A 15 18.99 -6.82 1.12
N GLY A 16 18.42 -6.65 2.32
CA GLY A 16 17.51 -5.55 2.66
C GLY A 16 16.11 -5.65 2.03
N TYR A 17 15.83 -6.72 1.27
CA TYR A 17 14.51 -7.00 0.69
C TYR A 17 14.30 -8.51 0.48
N LEU A 18 13.04 -8.93 0.36
CA LEU A 18 12.67 -10.32 0.06
C LEU A 18 11.51 -10.42 -0.92
N ARG A 19 11.65 -11.27 -1.95
CA ARG A 19 10.55 -11.60 -2.86
C ARG A 19 9.74 -12.79 -2.34
N LEU A 20 8.51 -12.53 -1.88
CA LEU A 20 7.62 -13.58 -1.34
C LEU A 20 6.96 -14.46 -2.41
N GLY A 21 6.86 -13.99 -3.66
CA GLY A 21 6.15 -14.68 -4.73
C GLY A 21 4.66 -14.31 -4.77
N LYS A 22 3.80 -15.27 -5.10
CA LYS A 22 2.34 -15.03 -5.26
C LYS A 22 1.60 -15.20 -3.94
N VAL A 23 1.36 -14.09 -3.26
CA VAL A 23 0.64 -14.04 -1.97
C VAL A 23 -0.88 -13.85 -2.12
N ALA A 24 -1.34 -13.41 -3.30
CA ALA A 24 -2.75 -13.38 -3.67
C ALA A 24 -3.02 -14.40 -4.78
N SER A 25 -4.16 -15.08 -4.71
CA SER A 25 -4.72 -15.81 -5.84
C SER A 25 -5.13 -14.85 -6.96
N ALA A 26 -5.29 -15.37 -8.18
CA ALA A 26 -5.77 -14.56 -9.30
C ALA A 26 -7.18 -13.97 -9.04
N GLY A 27 -8.03 -14.68 -8.31
CA GLY A 27 -9.35 -14.18 -7.90
C GLY A 27 -9.26 -13.03 -6.91
N GLN A 28 -8.43 -13.16 -5.87
CA GLN A 28 -8.19 -12.09 -4.90
C GLN A 28 -7.59 -10.85 -5.57
N LEU A 29 -6.60 -11.03 -6.45
CA LEU A 29 -6.00 -9.91 -7.18
C LEU A 29 -7.03 -9.17 -8.04
N ARG A 30 -7.87 -9.89 -8.80
CA ARG A 30 -8.96 -9.27 -9.57
C ARG A 30 -9.95 -8.53 -8.67
N GLY A 31 -10.25 -9.09 -7.49
CA GLY A 31 -11.11 -8.43 -6.51
C GLY A 31 -10.53 -7.09 -6.03
N LEU A 32 -9.24 -7.06 -5.69
CA LEU A 32 -8.54 -5.84 -5.27
C LEU A 32 -8.50 -4.80 -6.40
N GLN A 33 -8.26 -5.23 -7.64
CA GLN A 33 -8.28 -4.35 -8.82
C GLN A 33 -9.67 -3.73 -9.04
N GLN A 34 -10.72 -4.55 -9.03
CA GLN A 34 -12.08 -4.02 -9.18
C GLN A 34 -12.44 -3.07 -8.04
N ARG A 35 -12.05 -3.41 -6.80
CA ARG A 35 -12.37 -2.58 -5.63
C ARG A 35 -11.69 -1.22 -5.69
N ILE A 36 -10.43 -1.14 -6.14
CA ILE A 36 -9.77 0.16 -6.25
C ILE A 36 -10.40 1.04 -7.33
N ASP A 37 -10.84 0.44 -8.44
CA ASP A 37 -11.61 1.16 -9.46
C ASP A 37 -12.94 1.66 -8.91
N ASP A 38 -13.64 0.84 -8.13
CA ASP A 38 -14.91 1.23 -7.51
C ASP A 38 -14.73 2.37 -6.48
N ILE A 39 -13.61 2.41 -5.76
CA ILE A 39 -13.25 3.53 -4.86
C ILE A 39 -12.96 4.80 -5.67
N MET A 40 -12.14 4.68 -6.73
CA MET A 40 -11.79 5.79 -7.63
C MET A 40 -12.99 6.36 -8.38
N LEU A 41 -13.98 5.53 -8.70
CA LEU A 41 -15.22 5.93 -9.37
C LEU A 41 -16.34 6.36 -8.39
N GLY A 42 -16.06 6.40 -7.08
CA GLY A 42 -17.04 6.82 -6.07
C GLY A 42 -18.20 5.85 -5.86
N ARG A 43 -18.07 4.59 -6.28
CA ARG A 43 -19.07 3.51 -6.03
C ARG A 43 -18.92 2.92 -4.63
N VAL A 44 -17.71 2.95 -4.10
CA VAL A 44 -17.39 2.63 -2.71
C VAL A 44 -16.71 3.84 -2.09
N CYS A 45 -17.28 4.36 -1.01
CA CYS A 45 -16.82 5.59 -0.39
C CYS A 45 -16.47 5.35 1.09
N TYR A 46 -15.43 6.03 1.54
CA TYR A 46 -15.01 6.08 2.93
C TYR A 46 -14.79 7.55 3.31
N GLU A 47 -15.15 7.93 4.52
CA GLU A 47 -15.10 9.32 4.97
C GLU A 47 -13.66 9.82 5.12
N ASN A 48 -12.76 8.97 5.61
CA ASN A 48 -11.40 9.39 6.01
C ASN A 48 -10.31 8.91 5.04
N ILE A 49 -10.69 8.36 3.89
CA ILE A 49 -9.70 7.89 2.91
C ILE A 49 -9.14 9.10 2.15
N ARG A 50 -7.81 9.21 2.04
CA ARG A 50 -7.18 10.32 1.31
C ARG A 50 -6.82 9.88 -0.09
N LEU A 51 -7.17 10.69 -1.09
CA LEU A 51 -6.81 10.42 -2.47
C LEU A 51 -5.98 11.57 -3.04
N GLN A 52 -5.25 11.29 -4.11
CA GLN A 52 -4.53 12.27 -4.89
C GLN A 52 -4.99 12.17 -6.34
N LEU A 53 -5.85 13.11 -6.74
CA LEU A 53 -6.34 13.24 -8.11
C LEU A 53 -5.23 13.82 -8.98
N PHE A 54 -5.09 13.29 -10.19
CA PHE A 54 -4.41 13.97 -11.26
C PHE A 54 -5.43 14.60 -12.19
N ASP A 55 -5.29 15.90 -12.36
CA ASP A 55 -6.06 16.68 -13.30
C ASP A 55 -5.35 16.63 -14.66
N GLU A 56 -5.96 15.96 -15.63
CA GLU A 56 -5.37 15.76 -16.96
C GLU A 56 -5.37 17.03 -17.81
N GLU A 57 -6.20 18.03 -17.49
CA GLU A 57 -6.29 19.29 -18.24
C GLU A 57 -5.16 20.25 -17.83
N THR A 58 -4.89 20.33 -16.53
CA THR A 58 -3.89 21.23 -15.94
C THR A 58 -2.54 20.56 -15.74
N GLY A 59 -2.51 19.22 -15.64
CA GLY A 59 -1.33 18.44 -15.28
C GLY A 59 -0.98 18.50 -13.79
N GLU A 60 -1.88 19.00 -12.94
CA GLU A 60 -1.64 19.18 -11.51
C GLU A 60 -2.09 17.98 -10.67
N LEU A 61 -1.42 17.80 -9.52
CA LEU A 61 -1.79 16.84 -8.50
C LEU A 61 -2.56 17.54 -7.37
N ARG A 62 -3.76 17.05 -7.06
CA ARG A 62 -4.62 17.60 -6.01
C ARG A 62 -4.96 16.54 -4.98
N ARG A 63 -4.79 16.85 -3.69
CA ARG A 63 -5.22 15.95 -2.60
C ARG A 63 -6.69 16.18 -2.27
N THR A 64 -7.42 15.09 -1.99
CA THR A 64 -8.83 15.10 -1.64
C THR A 64 -9.06 14.25 -0.38
N MET A 65 -10.12 14.58 0.37
CA MET A 65 -10.66 13.73 1.42
C MET A 65 -11.88 13.01 0.85
N GLY A 66 -11.79 11.69 0.71
CA GLY A 66 -12.75 10.89 -0.02
C GLY A 66 -12.70 11.10 -1.55
N ASN A 67 -13.61 10.41 -2.23
CA ASN A 67 -13.85 10.61 -3.65
C ASN A 67 -14.61 11.93 -3.88
N GLU A 68 -14.12 12.75 -4.80
CA GLU A 68 -14.78 14.01 -5.20
C GLU A 68 -15.25 13.99 -6.66
N VAL A 69 -14.55 13.22 -7.51
CA VAL A 69 -14.84 13.08 -8.93
C VAL A 69 -14.74 11.60 -9.28
N ALA A 70 -15.71 11.08 -10.02
CA ALA A 70 -15.62 9.73 -10.54
C ALA A 70 -14.57 9.67 -11.67
N SER A 71 -13.35 9.24 -11.36
CA SER A 71 -12.24 9.19 -12.30
C SER A 71 -11.25 8.09 -11.95
N LEU A 72 -10.62 7.47 -12.95
CA LEU A 72 -9.52 6.51 -12.74
C LEU A 72 -8.13 7.20 -12.68
N THR A 73 -8.10 8.53 -12.69
CA THR A 73 -6.86 9.32 -12.70
C THR A 73 -6.30 9.59 -11.29
N TYR A 74 -6.94 9.07 -10.23
CA TYR A 74 -6.33 9.09 -8.91
C TYR A 74 -5.01 8.31 -8.91
N ARG A 75 -3.92 8.97 -8.48
CA ARG A 75 -2.55 8.45 -8.50
C ARG A 75 -2.13 7.76 -7.23
N ARG A 76 -2.72 8.18 -6.12
CA ARG A 76 -2.44 7.66 -4.81
C ARG A 76 -3.71 7.62 -3.99
N ILE A 77 -3.87 6.54 -3.25
CA ILE A 77 -4.95 6.36 -2.28
C ILE A 77 -4.28 5.87 -1.00
N ASP A 78 -4.40 6.64 0.08
CA ASP A 78 -3.91 6.29 1.40
C ASP A 78 -5.06 5.71 2.25
N ASP A 79 -4.75 5.10 3.40
CA ASP A 79 -5.74 4.64 4.40
C ASP A 79 -6.70 3.54 3.93
N LEU A 80 -6.21 2.65 3.07
CA LEU A 80 -6.94 1.51 2.50
C LEU A 80 -7.33 0.44 3.52
N GLU A 81 -6.77 0.45 4.72
CA GLU A 81 -7.19 -0.43 5.82
C GLU A 81 -8.65 -0.18 6.25
N GLN A 82 -9.25 0.95 5.84
CA GLN A 82 -10.69 1.19 5.99
C GLN A 82 -11.54 0.27 5.10
N ASP A 83 -11.00 -0.22 3.98
CA ASP A 83 -11.70 -1.13 3.09
C ASP A 83 -11.50 -2.60 3.55
N PRO A 84 -12.57 -3.37 3.79
CA PRO A 84 -12.45 -4.72 4.35
C PRO A 84 -11.75 -5.71 3.41
N LEU A 85 -11.78 -5.50 2.09
CA LEU A 85 -11.08 -6.37 1.14
C LEU A 85 -9.57 -6.11 1.18
N PHE A 86 -9.17 -4.83 1.23
CA PHE A 86 -7.78 -4.44 1.38
C PHE A 86 -7.23 -4.81 2.76
N LEU A 87 -7.98 -4.57 3.84
CA LEU A 87 -7.61 -4.98 5.20
C LEU A 87 -7.40 -6.50 5.28
N GLY A 88 -8.32 -7.30 4.73
CA GLY A 88 -8.18 -8.75 4.69
C GLY A 88 -6.94 -9.22 3.91
N TYR A 89 -6.56 -8.51 2.84
CA TYR A 89 -5.31 -8.77 2.14
C TYR A 89 -4.08 -8.39 2.98
N MET A 90 -4.09 -7.24 3.67
CA MET A 90 -3.00 -6.81 4.54
C MET A 90 -2.80 -7.73 5.75
N GLN A 91 -3.87 -8.38 6.21
CA GLN A 91 -3.85 -9.37 7.30
C GLN A 91 -3.51 -10.80 6.83
N HIS A 92 -3.01 -10.98 5.61
CA HIS A 92 -2.61 -12.31 5.14
C HIS A 92 -1.58 -12.95 6.10
N PRO A 93 -1.69 -14.25 6.45
CA PRO A 93 -0.86 -14.87 7.49
C PRO A 93 0.66 -14.72 7.29
N VAL A 94 1.12 -14.65 6.04
CA VAL A 94 2.55 -14.41 5.74
C VAL A 94 3.01 -13.02 6.17
N PHE A 95 2.17 -11.98 5.98
CA PHE A 95 2.47 -10.62 6.39
C PHE A 95 2.41 -10.50 7.91
N GLU A 96 1.42 -11.13 8.53
CA GLU A 96 1.30 -11.21 9.98
C GLU A 96 2.54 -11.87 10.61
N GLY A 97 3.01 -13.01 10.08
CA GLY A 97 4.20 -13.68 10.58
C GLY A 97 5.49 -12.84 10.45
N ILE A 98 5.61 -12.07 9.36
CA ILE A 98 6.72 -11.13 9.16
C ILE A 98 6.62 -9.98 10.17
N ALA A 99 5.46 -9.33 10.27
CA ALA A 99 5.25 -8.22 11.17
C ALA A 99 5.48 -8.62 12.63
N ARG A 100 5.02 -9.81 13.03
CA ARG A 100 5.25 -10.35 14.38
C ARG A 100 6.73 -10.56 14.70
N ARG A 101 7.53 -10.98 13.72
CA ARG A 101 8.97 -11.17 13.91
C ARG A 101 9.70 -9.85 14.16
N TYR A 102 9.34 -8.78 13.44
CA TYR A 102 10.09 -7.52 13.44
C TYR A 102 9.50 -6.42 14.33
N VAL A 103 8.19 -6.45 14.57
CA VAL A 103 7.46 -5.43 15.35
C VAL A 103 6.95 -6.03 16.67
N GLY A 104 6.48 -7.27 16.65
CA GLY A 104 5.94 -7.98 17.82
C GLY A 104 4.45 -8.33 17.67
N GLU A 105 3.82 -8.76 18.76
CA GLU A 105 2.43 -9.26 18.74
C GLU A 105 1.37 -8.18 18.48
N GLN A 106 1.69 -6.92 18.82
CA GLN A 106 0.76 -5.79 18.70
C GLN A 106 1.16 -4.92 17.51
N VAL A 107 0.58 -5.22 16.35
CA VAL A 107 0.86 -4.52 15.09
C VAL A 107 -0.36 -3.71 14.68
N SER A 108 -0.12 -2.46 14.26
CA SER A 108 -1.13 -1.63 13.61
C SER A 108 -0.61 -1.11 12.27
N VAL A 109 -1.52 -0.77 11.37
CA VAL A 109 -1.16 -0.13 10.10
C VAL A 109 -0.77 1.32 10.39
N PHE A 110 0.50 1.64 10.21
CA PHE A 110 0.96 3.02 10.29
C PHE A 110 0.60 3.81 9.02
N ARG A 111 0.68 3.16 7.86
CA ARG A 111 0.30 3.72 6.56
C ARG A 111 0.06 2.60 5.56
N SER A 112 -1.06 2.65 4.84
CA SER A 112 -1.28 1.85 3.64
C SER A 112 -1.44 2.77 2.42
N MET A 113 -0.98 2.32 1.26
CA MET A 113 -1.02 3.11 0.04
C MET A 113 -1.26 2.23 -1.19
N PHE A 114 -2.14 2.68 -2.07
CA PHE A 114 -2.18 2.26 -3.47
C PHE A 114 -1.53 3.32 -4.34
N MET A 115 -0.69 2.89 -5.27
CA MET A 115 -0.01 3.75 -6.23
C MET A 115 -0.46 3.36 -7.64
N ASN A 116 -1.29 4.20 -8.26
CA ASN A 116 -1.70 4.02 -9.65
C ASN A 116 -0.59 4.53 -10.58
N LYS A 117 -0.11 3.70 -11.51
CA LYS A 117 1.01 4.05 -12.40
C LYS A 117 0.62 3.80 -13.87
N PRO A 118 -0.14 4.70 -14.49
CA PRO A 118 -0.54 4.54 -15.89
C PRO A 118 0.68 4.66 -16.82
N ALA A 119 0.69 3.89 -17.91
CA ALA A 119 1.84 3.77 -18.80
C ALA A 119 2.27 5.07 -19.49
N HIS A 120 1.34 6.00 -19.70
CA HIS A 120 1.61 7.29 -20.36
C HIS A 120 2.23 8.34 -19.45
N TRP A 121 2.37 8.05 -18.14
CA TRP A 121 2.90 9.00 -17.19
C TRP A 121 4.18 8.51 -16.53
N THR A 122 5.24 9.25 -16.80
CA THR A 122 6.55 9.09 -16.15
C THR A 122 6.79 10.24 -15.19
N GLN A 123 7.06 9.91 -13.92
CA GLN A 123 7.65 10.84 -12.96
C GLN A 123 8.85 10.11 -12.35
N GLU A 124 10.04 10.65 -12.55
CA GLU A 124 11.24 10.09 -11.95
C GLU A 124 11.19 10.29 -10.42
N LEU A 125 11.47 9.21 -9.70
CA LEU A 125 11.55 9.24 -8.24
C LEU A 125 13.01 9.03 -7.87
N ALA A 126 13.65 10.08 -7.36
CA ALA A 126 15.02 10.00 -6.88
C ALA A 126 15.14 8.96 -5.75
N TRP A 127 16.35 8.45 -5.57
CA TRP A 127 16.66 7.57 -4.44
C TRP A 127 16.28 8.23 -3.13
N HIS A 128 15.49 7.52 -2.33
CA HIS A 128 15.04 7.96 -1.00
C HIS A 128 14.79 6.73 -0.13
N GLN A 129 14.68 6.96 1.18
CA GLN A 129 14.17 5.99 2.15
C GLN A 129 12.76 6.43 2.56
N ASP A 130 11.86 5.46 2.76
CA ASP A 130 10.49 5.75 3.17
C ASP A 130 10.42 6.40 4.56
N VAL A 131 11.41 6.13 5.41
CA VAL A 131 11.50 6.60 6.78
C VAL A 131 12.61 7.63 6.95
N GLY A 132 12.45 8.54 7.91
CA GLY A 132 13.47 9.51 8.29
C GLY A 132 13.03 10.45 9.40
N SER A 133 13.82 11.51 9.62
CA SER A 133 13.48 12.54 10.60
C SER A 133 12.12 13.18 10.30
N GLY A 134 11.28 13.35 11.32
CA GLY A 134 9.94 13.96 11.22
C GLY A 134 8.77 12.98 11.08
N TRP A 135 9.02 11.67 11.02
CA TRP A 135 7.97 10.65 10.93
C TRP A 135 7.31 10.30 12.27
N GLY A 136 7.83 10.82 13.39
CA GLY A 136 7.29 10.56 14.73
C GLY A 136 7.44 9.12 15.21
N ILE A 137 8.41 8.39 14.64
CA ILE A 137 8.79 7.04 15.08
C ILE A 137 9.82 7.13 16.21
N ASP A 138 9.74 6.20 17.14
CA ASP A 138 10.59 6.11 18.33
C ASP A 138 11.96 5.49 18.04
N CYS A 139 12.04 4.63 17.03
CA CYS A 139 13.29 4.09 16.50
C CYS A 139 13.24 3.95 14.97
N ASP A 140 14.41 4.08 14.33
CA ASP A 140 14.55 3.61 12.96
C ASP A 140 14.37 2.09 12.94
N PRO A 141 13.83 1.50 11.85
CA PRO A 141 13.75 0.06 11.71
C PRO A 141 15.15 -0.53 11.76
N ILE A 142 15.45 -1.22 12.86
CA ILE A 142 16.73 -1.90 13.07
C ILE A 142 16.63 -3.24 12.35
N VAL A 143 17.40 -3.38 11.27
CA VAL A 143 17.72 -4.67 10.65
C VAL A 143 19.20 -4.90 10.88
#